data_AF-A0A6J8B578-F1
#
_entry.id   AF-A0A6J8B578-F1
#
_cell.length_a   1.000
_cell.length_b   1.000
_cell.length_c   1.000
_cell.angle_alpha   90.00
_cell.angle_beta   90.00
_cell.angle_gamma   90.00
#
_symmetry.space_group_name_H-M   'P 1'
#
loop_
_entity.id
_entity.type
_entity.pdbx_description
1 polymer ?
#
loop_
_entity_poly.entity_id
_entity_poly.type
_entity_poly.pdbx_seq_one_letter_code
_entity_poly.pdbx_strand_id
1 'polypeptide(L)'
;MLRTACIVAFYGFLRFGEFTVSKAAQFDPDINLCIEDVVFHTDLVVLKLRQSKIDPFRKGINIQLHKLGQLICPYNILLEYIQVRNEFSPINPTDPLFITIDKKPLERQYFLTCIRKILDICGSTQVIIIALELATSAGKAKIEDHLIKH
;
A
#
# COMPACT_ATOMS: atom_id res chain seq x y z
N MET A 1 -9.95 -6.43 -2.43
CA MET A 1 -9.07 -5.29 -2.77
C MET A 1 -9.05 -4.22 -1.66
N LEU A 2 -10.13 -3.46 -1.42
CA LEU A 2 -10.07 -2.26 -0.55
C LEU A 2 -9.56 -2.55 0.88
N ARG A 3 -10.07 -3.63 1.50
CA ARG A 3 -9.60 -4.12 2.80
C ARG A 3 -8.07 -4.36 2.82
N THR A 4 -7.57 -5.09 1.82
CA THR A 4 -6.14 -5.39 1.67
C THR A 4 -5.33 -4.10 1.50
N ALA A 5 -5.76 -3.19 0.63
CA ALA A 5 -5.08 -1.91 0.40
C ALA A 5 -4.98 -1.09 1.68
N CYS A 6 -6.06 -1.00 2.48
CA CYS A 6 -6.04 -0.30 3.76
C CYS A 6 -5.06 -0.93 4.77
N ILE A 7 -5.08 -2.25 4.89
CA ILE A 7 -4.26 -2.97 5.87
C ILE A 7 -2.79 -2.89 5.48
N VAL A 8 -2.47 -3.12 4.20
CA VAL A 8 -1.12 -2.96 3.68
C VAL A 8 -0.63 -1.53 3.84
N ALA A 9 -1.46 -0.53 3.51
CA ALA A 9 -1.10 0.87 3.68
C ALA A 9 -0.87 1.24 5.16
N PHE A 10 -1.69 0.72 6.08
CA PHE A 10 -1.56 0.98 7.50
C PHE A 10 -0.30 0.34 8.09
N TYR A 11 -0.10 -0.97 7.92
CA TYR A 11 1.08 -1.67 8.45
C TYR A 11 2.38 -1.28 7.74
N GLY A 12 2.29 -0.89 6.46
CA GLY A 12 3.43 -0.44 5.66
C GLY A 12 3.71 1.05 5.77
N PHE A 13 2.88 1.82 6.47
CA PHE A 13 2.96 3.28 6.54
C PHE A 13 2.99 3.95 5.16
N LEU A 14 2.23 3.40 4.21
CA LEU A 14 2.21 3.85 2.83
C LEU A 14 1.41 5.14 2.68
N ARG A 15 1.95 6.06 1.89
CA ARG A 15 1.22 7.24 1.41
C ARG A 15 0.31 6.83 0.27
N PHE A 16 -0.80 7.54 0.08
CA PHE A 16 -1.72 7.28 -1.04
C PHE A 16 -1.01 7.16 -2.40
N GLY A 17 -0.04 8.02 -2.69
CA GLY A 17 0.70 7.97 -3.96
C GLY A 17 1.62 6.76 -4.14
N GLU A 18 1.88 5.98 -3.10
CA GLU A 18 2.77 4.80 -3.15
C GLU A 18 2.00 3.52 -3.50
N PHE A 19 0.68 3.48 -3.28
CA PHE A 19 -0.17 2.31 -3.57
C PHE A 19 -1.41 2.62 -4.43
N THR A 20 -1.62 3.88 -4.81
CA THR A 20 -2.69 4.30 -5.73
C THR A 20 -2.10 5.15 -6.86
N VAL A 21 -2.81 5.19 -8.00
CA VAL A 21 -2.47 6.05 -9.13
C VAL A 21 -3.38 7.27 -9.19
N SER A 22 -2.92 8.37 -9.78
CA SER A 22 -3.76 9.57 -9.98
C SER A 22 -4.92 9.31 -10.93
N LYS A 23 -4.66 8.59 -12.03
CA LYS A 23 -5.64 8.08 -12.99
C LYS A 23 -5.16 6.72 -13.50
N ALA A 24 -6.07 5.80 -13.84
CA ALA A 24 -5.69 4.48 -14.34
C ALA A 24 -4.77 4.54 -15.58
N ALA A 25 -5.02 5.49 -16.48
CA ALA A 25 -4.22 5.70 -17.70
C ALA A 25 -2.79 6.22 -17.43
N GLN A 26 -2.48 6.61 -16.19
CA GLN A 26 -1.16 7.09 -15.77
C GLN A 26 -0.38 6.04 -14.98
N PHE A 27 -0.85 4.79 -14.98
CA PHE A 27 -0.08 3.70 -14.39
C PHE A 27 1.21 3.49 -15.18
N ASP A 28 2.32 3.43 -14.46
CA ASP A 28 3.66 3.19 -14.97
C ASP A 28 4.31 2.12 -14.07
N PRO A 29 4.64 0.93 -14.59
CA PRO A 29 5.23 -0.15 -13.80
C PRO A 29 6.64 0.17 -13.26
N ASP A 30 7.34 1.15 -13.85
CA ASP A 30 8.66 1.57 -13.35
C ASP A 30 8.54 2.48 -12.10
N ILE A 31 7.36 3.06 -11.88
CA ILE A 31 7.09 4.03 -10.82
C ILE A 31 6.13 3.48 -9.76
N ASN A 32 5.08 2.80 -10.20
CA ASN A 32 3.98 2.35 -9.36
C ASN A 32 4.21 0.93 -8.83
N LEU A 33 3.58 0.64 -7.69
CA LEU A 33 3.69 -0.64 -7.02
C LEU A 33 3.08 -1.76 -7.86
N CYS A 34 3.92 -2.72 -8.24
CA CYS A 34 3.56 -3.86 -9.08
C CYS A 34 3.53 -5.17 -8.29
N ILE A 35 3.12 -6.26 -8.95
CA ILE A 35 3.16 -7.60 -8.37
C ILE A 35 4.59 -8.03 -8.05
N GLU A 36 5.53 -7.77 -8.95
CA GLU A 36 6.94 -8.16 -8.78
C GLU A 36 7.63 -7.47 -7.61
N ASP A 37 7.05 -6.38 -7.10
CA ASP A 37 7.53 -5.69 -5.91
C ASP A 37 7.11 -6.39 -4.60
N VAL A 38 6.34 -7.48 -4.67
CA VAL A 38 5.88 -8.25 -3.52
C VAL A 38 6.63 -9.57 -3.42
N VAL A 39 7.42 -9.73 -2.37
CA VAL A 39 8.20 -10.96 -2.12
C VAL A 39 7.81 -11.58 -0.79
N PHE A 40 7.24 -12.78 -0.85
CA PHE A 40 6.87 -13.53 0.35
C PHE A 40 8.05 -14.34 0.88
N HIS A 41 8.23 -14.28 2.19
CA HIS A 41 9.10 -15.15 2.99
C HIS A 41 8.24 -15.89 4.03
N THR A 42 8.83 -16.83 4.77
CA THR A 42 8.09 -17.65 5.76
C THR A 42 7.31 -16.81 6.78
N ASP A 43 7.92 -15.73 7.28
CA ASP A 43 7.40 -14.95 8.41
C ASP A 43 7.12 -13.48 8.09
N LEU A 44 7.38 -13.04 6.85
CA LEU A 44 7.11 -11.67 6.42
C LEU A 44 6.91 -11.59 4.91
N VAL A 45 6.30 -10.51 4.47
CA VAL A 45 6.27 -10.12 3.05
C VAL A 45 6.98 -8.77 2.89
N VAL A 46 7.87 -8.68 1.91
CA VAL A 46 8.59 -7.45 1.56
C VAL A 46 7.86 -6.77 0.41
N LEU A 47 7.57 -5.49 0.58
CA LEU A 47 7.11 -4.59 -0.47
C LEU A 47 8.25 -3.66 -0.88
N LYS A 48 8.64 -3.69 -2.15
CA LYS A 48 9.65 -2.77 -2.70
C LYS A 48 8.96 -1.55 -3.30
N LEU A 49 9.01 -0.41 -2.60
CA LEU A 49 8.55 0.86 -3.17
C LEU A 49 9.64 1.44 -4.06
N ARG A 50 9.43 1.45 -5.38
CA ARG A 50 10.38 2.01 -6.37
C ARG A 50 10.56 3.52 -6.22
N GLN A 51 9.48 4.22 -5.89
CA GLN A 51 9.49 5.66 -5.67
C GLN A 51 9.08 5.97 -4.22
N SER A 52 10.03 6.43 -3.41
CA SER A 52 9.75 7.09 -2.15
C SER A 52 10.08 8.57 -2.29
N LYS A 53 9.20 9.47 -1.82
CA LYS A 53 9.44 10.92 -1.82
C LYS A 53 10.73 11.33 -1.07
N ILE A 54 11.30 10.42 -0.29
CA ILE A 54 12.48 10.64 0.56
C ILE A 54 13.73 9.98 -0.01
N ASP A 55 13.67 9.43 -1.23
CA ASP A 55 14.80 8.79 -1.87
C ASP A 55 15.31 9.64 -3.04
N PRO A 56 16.27 10.56 -2.79
CA PRO A 56 16.85 11.39 -3.84
C PRO A 56 17.60 10.57 -4.91
N PHE A 57 17.88 9.28 -4.65
CA PHE A 57 18.59 8.39 -5.57
C PHE A 57 17.70 7.33 -6.24
N ARG A 58 16.39 7.29 -5.96
CA ARG A 58 15.42 6.31 -6.51
C ARG A 58 15.86 4.84 -6.40
N LYS A 59 16.62 4.48 -5.37
CA LYS A 59 16.98 3.10 -5.04
C LYS A 59 15.76 2.28 -4.60
N GLY A 60 14.71 2.95 -4.18
CA GLY A 60 13.52 2.37 -3.59
C GLY A 60 13.73 1.97 -2.14
N ILE A 61 12.63 1.76 -1.41
CA ILE A 61 12.66 1.29 -0.02
C ILE A 61 11.95 -0.06 0.11
N ASN A 62 12.51 -0.94 0.94
CA ASN A 62 11.89 -2.21 1.29
C ASN A 62 11.07 -2.04 2.57
N ILE A 63 9.79 -2.37 2.49
CA ILE A 63 8.86 -2.33 3.61
C ILE A 63 8.55 -3.76 4.00
N GLN A 64 8.84 -4.09 5.25
CA GLN A 64 8.59 -5.43 5.79
C GLN A 64 7.26 -5.48 6.52
N LEU A 65 6.35 -6.32 6.04
CA LEU A 65 5.08 -6.62 6.69
C LEU A 65 5.17 -8.00 7.33
N HIS A 66 5.32 -8.04 8.65
CA HIS A 66 5.48 -9.27 9.39
C HIS A 66 4.16 -10.05 9.50
N LYS A 67 4.28 -11.38 9.51
CA LYS A 67 3.19 -12.28 9.84
C LYS A 67 2.84 -12.13 11.33
N LEU A 68 1.56 -12.01 11.60
CA LEU A 68 1.02 -11.76 12.94
C LEU A 68 0.06 -12.90 13.30
N GLY A 69 0.10 -13.37 14.55
CA GLY A 69 -0.85 -14.35 15.09
C GLY A 69 -2.22 -13.77 15.44
N GLN A 70 -2.62 -12.69 14.77
CA GLN A 70 -3.85 -11.93 15.07
C GLN A 70 -4.88 -12.07 13.94
N LEU A 71 -6.13 -11.72 14.23
CA LEU A 71 -7.24 -11.75 13.26
C LEU A 71 -6.95 -10.86 12.04
N ILE A 72 -6.26 -9.74 12.24
CA ILE A 72 -5.80 -8.84 11.17
C ILE A 72 -4.30 -9.04 11.01
N CYS A 73 -3.91 -9.70 9.91
CA CYS A 73 -2.51 -9.96 9.58
C CYS A 73 -2.23 -9.46 8.15
N PRO A 74 -1.30 -8.50 7.95
CA PRO A 74 -1.01 -7.96 6.63
C PRO A 74 -0.45 -9.03 5.67
N TYR A 75 0.35 -9.97 6.20
CA TYR A 75 0.87 -11.11 5.45
C TYR A 75 -0.27 -11.97 4.87
N ASN A 76 -1.17 -12.48 5.74
CA ASN A 76 -2.23 -13.40 5.32
C ASN A 76 -3.21 -12.72 4.35
N ILE A 77 -3.56 -11.45 4.62
CA ILE A 77 -4.56 -10.72 3.83
C ILE A 77 -4.01 -10.33 2.45
N LEU A 78 -2.71 -10.02 2.35
CA LEU A 78 -2.07 -9.77 1.06
C LEU A 78 -1.92 -11.06 0.25
N LEU A 79 -1.55 -12.17 0.90
CA LEU A 79 -1.46 -13.48 0.27
C LEU A 79 -2.81 -13.93 -0.31
N GLU A 80 -3.87 -13.89 0.51
CA GLU A 80 -5.24 -14.22 0.09
C GLU A 80 -5.68 -13.35 -1.10
N TYR A 81 -5.40 -12.05 -1.05
CA TYR A 81 -5.72 -11.14 -2.14
C TYR A 81 -5.03 -11.51 -3.45
N ILE A 82 -3.73 -11.84 -3.42
CA ILE A 82 -2.96 -12.21 -4.61
C ILE A 82 -3.48 -13.53 -5.20
N GLN A 83 -3.85 -14.50 -4.35
CA GLN A 83 -4.44 -15.77 -4.78
C GLN A 83 -5.77 -15.55 -5.52
N VAL A 84 -6.72 -14.86 -4.86
CA VAL A 84 -8.03 -14.55 -5.45
C VAL A 84 -7.88 -13.73 -6.74
N ARG A 85 -6.94 -12.79 -6.76
CA ARG A 85 -6.64 -12.01 -7.96
C ARG A 85 -6.17 -12.89 -9.10
N ASN A 86 -5.24 -13.81 -8.86
CA ASN A 86 -4.68 -14.68 -9.89
C ASN A 86 -5.73 -15.60 -10.52
N GLU A 87 -6.70 -16.04 -9.72
CA GLU A 87 -7.85 -16.80 -10.20
C GLU A 87 -8.77 -15.97 -11.10
N PHE A 88 -9.01 -14.70 -10.75
CA PHE A 88 -9.89 -13.80 -11.50
C PHE A 88 -9.24 -13.21 -12.76
N SER A 89 -7.93 -12.99 -12.72
CA SER A 89 -7.15 -12.43 -13.82
C SER A 89 -5.70 -12.90 -13.69
N PRO A 90 -5.17 -13.67 -14.65
CA PRO A 90 -3.79 -14.11 -14.63
C PRO A 90 -2.85 -12.93 -14.40
N ILE A 91 -1.94 -13.10 -13.46
CA ILE A 91 -1.06 -12.03 -13.01
C ILE A 91 0.21 -11.99 -13.85
N ASN A 92 0.57 -10.80 -14.32
CA ASN A 92 1.91 -10.51 -14.84
C ASN A 92 2.75 -9.74 -13.80
N PRO A 93 4.09 -9.87 -13.83
CA PRO A 93 5.00 -9.18 -12.90
C PRO A 93 4.78 -7.66 -12.83
N THR A 94 4.56 -7.02 -13.98
CA THR A 94 4.37 -5.57 -14.14
C THR A 94 2.94 -5.10 -13.92
N ASP A 95 2.01 -6.00 -13.56
CA ASP A 95 0.65 -5.57 -13.32
C ASP A 95 0.55 -4.77 -12.00
N PRO A 96 -0.33 -3.75 -11.91
CA PRO A 96 -0.50 -2.95 -10.69
C PRO A 96 -0.83 -3.84 -9.51
N LEU A 97 -0.25 -3.66 -8.33
CA LEU A 97 -0.53 -4.53 -7.17
C LEU A 97 -2.02 -4.51 -6.77
N PHE A 98 -2.66 -3.34 -6.76
CA PHE A 98 -4.08 -3.21 -6.44
C PHE A 98 -4.88 -2.89 -7.68
N ILE A 99 -5.84 -3.75 -8.01
CA ILE A 99 -6.78 -3.58 -9.12
C ILE A 99 -8.23 -3.54 -8.66
N THR A 100 -9.05 -2.73 -9.33
CA THR A 100 -10.51 -2.71 -9.16
C THR A 100 -11.16 -3.95 -9.80
N ILE A 101 -12.47 -4.13 -9.59
CA ILE A 101 -13.24 -5.20 -10.23
C ILE A 101 -13.17 -5.14 -11.77
N ASP A 102 -13.04 -3.92 -12.32
CA ASP A 102 -12.88 -3.66 -13.76
C ASP A 102 -11.43 -3.89 -14.25
N LYS A 103 -10.57 -4.51 -13.42
CA LYS A 103 -9.16 -4.80 -13.70
C LYS A 103 -8.30 -3.56 -13.95
N LYS A 104 -8.75 -2.39 -13.50
CA LYS A 104 -8.00 -1.14 -13.60
C LYS A 104 -7.13 -0.93 -12.36
N PRO A 105 -5.96 -0.28 -12.48
CA PRO A 105 -5.17 0.15 -11.34
C PRO A 105 -6.02 0.94 -10.34
N LEU A 106 -5.74 0.78 -9.04
CA LEU A 106 -6.47 1.48 -7.99
C LEU A 106 -6.22 3.00 -8.06
N GLU A 107 -7.23 3.74 -8.49
CA GLU A 107 -7.17 5.20 -8.54
C GLU A 107 -7.37 5.83 -7.15
N ARG A 108 -6.58 6.88 -6.86
CA ARG A 108 -6.62 7.61 -5.59
C ARG A 108 -8.00 8.16 -5.29
N GLN A 109 -8.66 8.78 -6.27
CA GLN A 109 -9.98 9.38 -6.08
C GLN A 109 -11.06 8.33 -5.84
N TYR A 110 -10.95 7.18 -6.52
CA TYR A 110 -11.84 6.04 -6.28
C TYR A 110 -11.67 5.51 -4.87
N PHE A 111 -10.42 5.26 -4.45
CA PHE A 111 -10.09 4.82 -3.10
C PHE A 111 -10.65 5.76 -2.03
N LEU A 112 -10.40 7.08 -2.14
CA LEU A 112 -10.90 8.07 -1.19
C LEU A 112 -12.43 8.12 -1.15
N THR A 113 -13.09 8.00 -2.31
CA THR A 113 -14.55 7.93 -2.39
C THR A 113 -15.09 6.71 -1.64
N CYS A 114 -14.48 5.54 -1.83
CA CYS A 114 -14.86 4.33 -1.11
C CYS A 114 -14.68 4.46 0.40
N ILE A 115 -13.55 5.02 0.85
CA ILE A 115 -13.29 5.24 2.28
C ILE A 115 -14.30 6.20 2.90
N ARG A 116 -14.61 7.32 2.24
CA ARG A 116 -15.64 8.26 2.71
C ARG A 116 -17.00 7.58 2.88
N LYS A 117 -17.43 6.81 1.88
CA LYS A 117 -18.69 6.05 1.97
C LYS A 117 -18.72 5.07 3.14
N ILE A 118 -17.62 4.37 3.39
CA ILE A 118 -17.52 3.45 4.54
C ILE A 118 -17.61 4.23 5.85
N LEU A 119 -16.94 5.38 5.94
CA LEU A 119 -16.96 6.21 7.14
C LEU A 119 -18.33 6.82 7.41
N ASP A 120 -19.04 7.23 6.36
CA ASP A 120 -20.41 7.74 6.46
C ASP A 120 -21.36 6.66 7.02
N ILE A 121 -21.16 5.39 6.64
CA ILE A 121 -21.92 4.24 7.16
C ILE A 121 -21.52 3.92 8.60
N CYS A 122 -20.23 4.00 8.95
CA CYS A 122 -19.72 3.65 10.28
C CYS A 122 -19.91 4.74 11.34
N GLY A 123 -20.38 5.94 10.98
CA GLY A 123 -20.70 7.02 11.93
C GLY A 123 -19.51 7.55 12.73
N SER A 124 -18.27 7.27 12.31
CA SER A 124 -17.04 7.66 13.02
C SER A 124 -15.97 8.11 12.02
N THR A 125 -16.04 9.39 11.67
CA THR A 125 -15.30 10.05 10.59
C THR A 125 -13.77 10.08 10.75
N GLN A 126 -13.23 9.70 11.91
CA GLN A 126 -11.88 10.12 12.29
C GLN A 126 -10.84 8.99 12.37
N VAL A 127 -11.15 7.78 12.83
CA VAL A 127 -10.08 6.85 13.25
C VAL A 127 -9.26 6.27 12.09
N ILE A 128 -9.88 5.86 10.97
CA ILE A 128 -9.15 5.20 9.85
C ILE A 128 -8.39 6.21 9.00
N ILE A 129 -9.00 7.38 8.70
CA ILE A 129 -8.32 8.46 7.97
C ILE A 129 -7.19 9.02 8.83
N ILE A 130 -7.43 9.32 10.11
CA ILE A 130 -6.38 9.80 11.00
C ILE A 130 -5.30 8.73 11.17
N ALA A 131 -5.61 7.44 11.24
CA ALA A 131 -4.60 6.39 11.31
C ALA A 131 -3.71 6.34 10.04
N LEU A 132 -4.30 6.46 8.85
CA LEU A 132 -3.56 6.50 7.58
C LEU A 132 -2.78 7.82 7.38
N GLU A 133 -3.36 8.95 7.80
CA GLU A 133 -2.74 10.27 7.75
C GLU A 133 -1.64 10.44 8.82
N LEU A 134 -1.83 9.91 10.03
CA LEU A 134 -0.80 9.84 11.08
C LEU A 134 0.31 8.87 10.70
N ALA A 135 0.01 7.73 10.06
CA ALA A 135 1.04 6.85 9.51
C ALA A 135 1.91 7.58 8.47
N THR A 136 1.29 8.44 7.64
CA THR A 136 1.99 9.32 6.70
C THR A 136 2.89 10.35 7.41
N SER A 137 2.47 10.84 8.59
CA SER A 137 3.24 11.76 9.44
C SER A 137 4.36 11.07 10.22
N ALA A 138 4.10 9.90 10.81
CA ALA A 138 5.09 9.08 11.51
C ALA A 138 6.18 8.54 10.55
N GLY A 139 5.83 8.29 9.29
CA GLY A 139 6.80 8.01 8.23
C GLY A 139 7.73 9.20 7.92
N LYS A 140 7.37 10.44 8.29
CA LYS A 140 8.31 11.59 8.30
C LYS A 140 9.17 11.63 9.57
N ALA A 141 8.65 11.17 10.70
CA ALA A 141 9.34 11.17 11.99
C ALA A 141 10.35 10.02 12.16
N LYS A 142 10.32 8.99 11.31
CA LYS A 142 11.34 7.91 11.28
C LYS A 142 12.70 8.34 10.69
N ILE A 143 12.99 9.64 10.64
CA ILE A 143 14.32 10.17 10.38
C ILE A 143 14.70 10.99 11.60
N GLU A 144 15.69 10.50 12.36
CA GLU A 144 16.44 11.36 13.28
C GLU A 144 17.93 11.39 12.90
N ASP A 145 18.40 12.63 12.77
CA ASP A 145 19.52 13.21 13.52
C ASP A 145 20.97 12.80 13.27
N HIS A 146 21.29 12.15 12.15
CA HIS A 146 22.69 12.19 11.69
C HIS A 146 23.08 13.53 11.03
N LEU A 147 22.19 14.53 11.03
CA LEU A 147 22.47 15.92 10.65
C LEU A 147 22.79 16.84 11.85
N ILE A 148 22.93 16.30 13.05
CA ILE A 148 23.51 17.07 14.17
C ILE A 148 25.03 17.15 13.94
N LYS A 149 25.50 18.32 13.48
CA LYS A 149 26.86 18.77 13.81
C LYS A 149 26.75 19.66 15.05
N HIS A 150 27.44 19.26 16.12
CA HIS A 150 27.75 20.09 17.27
C HIS A 150 28.54 21.34 16.86
#